data_AF-A0A2T4JRV7-F1
#
_entry.id   AF-A0A2T4JRV7-F1
#
_cell.length_a   1.000
_cell.length_b   1.000
_cell.length_c   1.000
_cell.angle_alpha   90.00
_cell.angle_beta   90.00
_cell.angle_gamma   90.00
#
_symmetry.space_group_name_H-M   'P 1'
#
loop_
_entity.id
_entity.type
_entity.pdbx_description
1 polymer ?
#
loop_
_entity_poly.entity_id
_entity_poly.type
_entity_poly.pdbx_seq_one_letter_code
_entity_poly.pdbx_strand_id
1 'polypeptide(L)'
;ALRAFILFACLAAGILFVMRYASRVKAHPERSIVAAQREDNIAHFLKGVDSGAPLPDFSATRAFILVLFGLTFVVMLWGVISQGWWMGEMSALFLGMAILTFFVAKADAQTRMDEHTFVDTFVGGARDLLGVALLIGVARGIVVIMDAGKITDTILNALAGTLAGFGDVPFINVMLASQTFLSFVVPSSSGLAVLTMPILAPLSDFAGVQRDLTVTAYQSANGWVNLFNPTFAVVMGGLAIGRVGYDRWLRFVWPLLLILAVIISAALSVSAVMSDAPSTSPPAAELAN
;
A
#
# COMPACT_ATOMS: atom_id res chain seq x y z
N ALA A 1 -20.23 -4.07 10.39
CA ALA A 1 -20.48 -2.61 10.38
C ALA A 1 -19.19 -1.80 10.59
N LEU A 2 -18.44 -2.04 11.67
CA LEU A 2 -17.21 -1.29 12.00
C LEU A 2 -16.19 -1.16 10.85
N ARG A 3 -15.81 -2.28 10.22
CA ARG A 3 -14.83 -2.27 9.11
C ARG A 3 -15.28 -1.41 7.93
N ALA A 4 -16.58 -1.44 7.59
CA ALA A 4 -17.15 -0.61 6.54
C ALA A 4 -17.12 0.87 6.94
N PHE A 5 -17.44 1.19 8.19
CA PHE A 5 -17.31 2.56 8.70
C PHE A 5 -15.86 3.07 8.61
N ILE A 6 -14.88 2.30 9.10
CA ILE A 6 -13.46 2.65 9.01
C ILE A 6 -13.06 2.86 7.55
N LEU A 7 -13.45 1.95 6.66
CA LEU A 7 -13.17 2.06 5.22
C LEU A 7 -13.71 3.38 4.65
N PHE A 8 -15.00 3.67 4.83
CA PHE A 8 -15.60 4.88 4.24
C PHE A 8 -15.10 6.17 4.90
N ALA A 9 -14.88 6.17 6.22
CA ALA A 9 -14.35 7.34 6.92
C ALA A 9 -12.91 7.65 6.49
N CYS A 10 -12.05 6.64 6.45
CA CYS A 10 -10.66 6.79 5.99
C CYS A 10 -10.58 7.15 4.51
N LEU A 11 -11.43 6.55 3.67
CA LEU A 11 -11.52 6.88 2.24
C LEU A 11 -11.96 8.33 2.04
N ALA A 12 -13.01 8.76 2.73
CA ALA A 12 -13.48 10.14 2.67
C ALA A 12 -12.41 11.13 3.14
N ALA A 13 -11.72 10.84 4.26
CA ALA A 13 -10.61 11.65 4.74
C ALA A 13 -9.48 11.75 3.70
N GLY A 14 -9.11 10.64 3.07
CA GLY A 14 -8.13 10.60 1.99
C GLY A 14 -8.54 11.43 0.77
N ILE A 15 -9.78 11.25 0.29
CA ILE A 15 -10.34 12.02 -0.84
C ILE A 15 -10.33 13.51 -0.52
N LEU A 16 -10.85 13.91 0.63
CA LEU A 16 -10.91 15.31 1.04
C LEU A 16 -9.50 15.92 1.17
N PHE A 17 -8.54 15.17 1.74
CA PHE A 17 -7.16 15.61 1.88
C PHE A 17 -6.51 15.85 0.51
N VAL A 18 -6.63 14.89 -0.42
CA VAL A 18 -6.05 14.98 -1.77
C VAL A 18 -6.74 16.06 -2.60
N MET A 19 -8.07 16.14 -2.59
CA MET A 19 -8.83 17.15 -3.34
C MET A 19 -8.57 18.56 -2.81
N ARG A 20 -8.44 18.73 -1.49
CA ARG A 20 -8.06 20.00 -0.87
C ARG A 20 -6.65 20.41 -1.27
N TYR A 21 -5.72 19.46 -1.33
CA TYR A 21 -4.36 19.73 -1.78
C TYR A 21 -4.33 20.10 -3.27
N ALA A 22 -4.98 19.31 -4.13
CA ALA A 22 -5.02 19.53 -5.57
C ALA A 22 -5.67 20.87 -5.94
N SER A 23 -6.79 21.24 -5.29
CA SER A 23 -7.43 22.55 -5.49
C SER A 23 -6.53 23.72 -5.08
N ARG A 24 -5.78 23.59 -3.98
CA ARG A 24 -4.81 24.60 -3.54
C ARG A 24 -3.65 24.73 -4.52
N VAL A 25 -3.09 23.63 -5.00
CA VAL A 25 -1.98 23.65 -5.97
C VAL A 25 -2.46 24.18 -7.34
N LYS A 26 -3.70 23.89 -7.74
CA LYS A 26 -4.30 24.46 -8.95
C LYS A 26 -4.42 25.98 -8.89
N ALA A 27 -4.79 26.53 -7.74
CA ALA A 27 -4.87 27.98 -7.54
C ALA A 27 -3.48 28.61 -7.33
N HIS A 28 -2.58 27.90 -6.65
CA HIS A 28 -1.28 28.37 -6.18
C HIS A 28 -0.22 27.27 -6.41
N PRO A 29 0.37 27.18 -7.62
CA PRO A 29 1.35 26.15 -7.96
C PRO A 29 2.56 26.09 -7.02
N GLU A 30 2.93 27.22 -6.41
CA GLU A 30 4.01 27.36 -5.42
C GLU A 30 3.76 26.56 -4.13
N ARG A 31 2.52 26.18 -3.84
CA ARG A 31 2.16 25.34 -2.68
C ARG A 31 2.39 23.85 -2.92
N SER A 32 2.80 23.47 -4.13
CA SER A 32 3.18 22.09 -4.42
C SER A 32 4.41 21.68 -3.61
N ILE A 33 4.43 20.44 -3.13
CA ILE A 33 5.56 19.90 -2.38
C ILE A 33 6.76 19.64 -3.29
N VAL A 34 6.50 19.58 -4.60
CA VAL A 34 7.50 19.49 -5.67
C VAL A 34 7.61 20.80 -6.46
N ALA A 35 7.16 21.94 -5.91
CA ALA A 35 7.23 23.23 -6.58
C ALA A 35 8.66 23.57 -7.05
N ALA A 36 9.66 23.26 -6.22
CA ALA A 36 11.08 23.48 -6.55
C ALA A 36 11.59 22.62 -7.73
N GLN A 37 10.95 21.49 -8.02
CA GLN A 37 11.32 20.58 -9.13
C GLN A 37 10.37 20.72 -10.33
N ARG A 38 9.53 21.76 -10.34
CA ARG A 38 8.48 21.91 -11.36
C ARG A 38 9.07 21.96 -12.77
N GLU A 39 10.09 22.78 -12.99
CA GLU A 39 10.73 22.94 -14.30
C GLU A 39 11.39 21.64 -14.77
N ASP A 40 12.17 20.99 -13.90
CA ASP A 40 12.81 19.69 -14.17
C ASP A 40 11.78 18.60 -14.48
N ASN A 41 10.65 18.58 -13.77
CA ASN A 41 9.59 17.62 -13.98
C ASN A 41 8.85 17.89 -15.29
N ILE A 42 8.55 19.15 -15.61
CA ILE A 42 7.96 19.53 -16.90
C ILE A 42 8.90 19.12 -18.03
N ALA A 43 10.19 19.44 -17.94
CA ALA A 43 11.19 19.08 -18.94
C ALA A 43 11.33 17.56 -19.11
N HIS A 44 11.24 16.79 -18.03
CA HIS A 44 11.32 15.34 -18.06
C HIS A 44 10.05 14.69 -18.64
N PHE A 45 8.86 15.09 -18.18
CA PHE A 45 7.59 14.50 -18.63
C PHE A 45 7.17 14.98 -20.03
N LEU A 46 7.57 16.18 -20.44
CA LEU A 46 7.34 16.71 -21.80
C LEU A 46 8.53 16.49 -22.74
N LYS A 47 9.55 15.73 -22.33
CA LYS A 47 10.71 15.45 -23.19
C LYS A 47 10.23 14.74 -24.47
N GLY A 48 10.45 15.38 -25.62
CA GLY A 48 10.01 14.87 -26.93
C GLY A 48 8.58 15.26 -27.34
N VAL A 49 7.90 16.11 -26.56
CA VAL A 49 6.63 16.74 -26.93
C VAL A 49 6.88 18.24 -27.05
N ASP A 50 6.85 18.78 -28.27
CA ASP A 50 6.88 20.23 -28.46
C ASP A 50 5.68 20.83 -27.71
N SER A 51 5.94 21.82 -26.85
CA SER A 51 4.88 22.49 -26.10
C SER A 51 3.91 23.16 -27.08
N GLY A 52 2.75 22.53 -27.32
CA GLY A 52 1.77 22.97 -28.31
C GLY A 52 1.64 22.09 -29.57
N ALA A 53 2.40 21.00 -29.69
CA ALA A 53 2.15 20.00 -30.72
C ALA A 53 0.77 19.34 -30.50
N PRO A 54 -0.02 19.09 -31.57
CA PRO A 54 -1.26 18.34 -31.44
C PRO A 54 -0.96 16.99 -30.78
N LEU A 55 -1.84 16.57 -29.86
CA LEU A 55 -1.77 15.24 -29.28
C LEU A 55 -1.63 14.22 -30.42
N PRO A 56 -0.71 13.25 -30.31
CA PRO A 56 -0.53 12.27 -31.37
C PRO A 56 -1.87 11.59 -31.70
N ASP A 57 -2.19 11.50 -32.98
CA ASP A 57 -3.47 10.96 -33.43
C ASP A 57 -3.69 9.56 -32.84
N PHE A 58 -4.92 9.33 -32.38
CA PHE A 58 -5.34 8.06 -31.82
C PHE A 58 -5.47 7.02 -32.95
N SER A 59 -4.34 6.41 -33.31
CA SER A 59 -4.28 5.38 -34.36
C SER A 59 -4.85 4.06 -33.87
N ALA A 60 -5.32 3.22 -34.81
CA ALA A 60 -5.76 1.85 -34.51
C ALA A 60 -4.65 1.03 -33.82
N THR A 61 -3.39 1.28 -34.17
CA THR A 61 -2.22 0.67 -33.53
C THR A 61 -2.09 1.07 -32.06
N ARG A 62 -2.24 2.37 -31.74
CA ARG A 62 -2.23 2.85 -30.35
C ARG A 62 -3.40 2.27 -29.56
N ALA A 63 -4.58 2.19 -30.16
CA ALA A 63 -5.75 1.55 -29.55
C ALA A 63 -5.49 0.07 -29.24
N PHE A 64 -4.88 -0.66 -30.17
CA PHE A 64 -4.52 -2.07 -29.97
C PHE A 64 -3.47 -2.25 -28.88
N ILE A 65 -2.43 -1.40 -28.83
CA ILE A 65 -1.43 -1.40 -27.75
C ILE A 65 -2.09 -1.14 -26.39
N LEU A 66 -3.05 -0.21 -26.30
CA LEU A 66 -3.79 0.05 -25.06
C LEU A 66 -4.66 -1.15 -24.63
N VAL A 67 -5.27 -1.85 -25.58
CA VAL A 67 -6.01 -3.09 -25.30
C VAL A 67 -5.06 -4.18 -24.78
N LEU A 68 -3.90 -4.37 -25.41
CA LEU A 68 -2.88 -5.31 -24.97
C LEU A 68 -2.37 -4.98 -23.56
N PHE A 69 -2.14 -3.69 -23.29
CA PHE A 69 -1.76 -3.22 -21.97
C PHE A 69 -2.85 -3.53 -20.94
N GLY A 70 -4.12 -3.22 -21.23
CA GLY A 70 -5.25 -3.57 -20.37
C GLY A 70 -5.38 -5.07 -20.13
N LEU A 71 -5.23 -5.88 -21.18
CA LEU A 71 -5.25 -7.34 -21.10
C LEU A 71 -4.12 -7.88 -20.21
N THR A 72 -2.94 -7.24 -20.23
CA THR A 72 -1.82 -7.60 -19.35
C THR A 72 -2.23 -7.55 -17.89
N PHE A 73 -2.95 -6.50 -17.47
CA PHE A 73 -3.44 -6.40 -16.10
C PHE A 73 -4.50 -7.46 -15.78
N VAL A 74 -5.39 -7.77 -16.72
CA VAL A 74 -6.39 -8.84 -16.54
C VAL A 74 -5.69 -10.19 -16.33
N VAL A 75 -4.72 -10.52 -17.18
CA VAL A 75 -3.93 -11.76 -17.07
C VAL A 75 -3.12 -11.78 -15.78
N MET A 76 -2.50 -10.66 -15.39
CA MET A 76 -1.78 -10.54 -14.13
C MET A 76 -2.69 -10.81 -12.93
N LEU A 77 -3.87 -10.18 -12.88
CA LEU A 77 -4.84 -10.39 -11.80
C LEU A 77 -5.30 -11.85 -11.74
N TRP A 78 -5.63 -12.45 -12.88
CA TRP A 78 -5.98 -13.86 -12.94
C TRP A 78 -4.83 -14.76 -12.48
N GLY A 79 -3.59 -14.50 -12.92
CA GLY A 79 -2.41 -15.26 -12.54
C GLY A 79 -2.11 -15.20 -11.04
N VAL A 80 -2.21 -14.01 -10.44
CA VAL A 80 -1.99 -13.82 -9.00
C VAL A 80 -3.10 -14.48 -8.18
N ILE A 81 -4.37 -14.31 -8.56
CA ILE A 81 -5.51 -14.81 -7.78
C ILE A 81 -5.68 -16.32 -7.92
N SER A 82 -5.53 -16.87 -9.13
CA SER A 82 -5.85 -18.27 -9.43
C SER A 82 -4.64 -19.18 -9.53
N GLN A 83 -3.51 -18.68 -10.05
CA GLN A 83 -2.34 -19.51 -10.38
C GLN A 83 -1.19 -19.34 -9.38
N GLY A 84 -1.36 -18.48 -8.36
CA GLY A 84 -0.34 -18.23 -7.34
C GLY A 84 0.92 -17.57 -7.89
N TRP A 85 0.80 -16.81 -9.00
CA TRP A 85 1.95 -16.13 -9.59
C TRP A 85 2.65 -15.21 -8.61
N TRP A 86 3.98 -15.26 -8.63
CA TRP A 86 4.82 -14.39 -7.85
C TRP A 86 5.66 -13.48 -8.75
N MET A 87 6.71 -12.88 -8.19
CA MET A 87 7.51 -11.87 -8.85
C MET A 87 8.09 -12.33 -10.20
N GLY A 88 8.47 -13.60 -10.31
CA GLY A 88 9.06 -14.15 -11.53
C GLY A 88 8.09 -14.13 -12.71
N GLU A 89 6.89 -14.71 -12.51
CA GLU A 89 5.85 -14.80 -13.54
C GLU A 89 5.30 -13.43 -13.90
N MET A 90 5.10 -12.55 -12.91
CA MET A 90 4.68 -11.17 -13.16
C MET A 90 5.72 -10.42 -14.00
N SER A 91 7.01 -10.55 -13.66
CA SER A 91 8.08 -9.89 -14.43
C SER A 91 8.16 -10.44 -15.85
N ALA A 92 8.03 -11.76 -16.02
CA ALA A 92 8.01 -12.41 -17.33
C ALA A 92 6.81 -11.95 -18.18
N LEU A 93 5.63 -11.81 -17.57
CA LEU A 93 4.44 -11.29 -18.25
C LEU A 93 4.67 -9.87 -18.77
N PHE A 94 5.13 -8.94 -17.91
CA PHE A 94 5.36 -7.56 -18.32
C PHE A 94 6.49 -7.44 -19.37
N LEU A 95 7.55 -8.24 -19.25
CA LEU A 95 8.61 -8.29 -20.25
C LEU A 95 8.09 -8.84 -21.59
N GLY A 96 7.35 -9.95 -21.56
CA GLY A 96 6.75 -10.55 -22.74
C GLY A 96 5.78 -9.59 -23.44
N MET A 97 4.99 -8.85 -22.67
CA MET A 97 4.08 -7.84 -23.20
C MET A 97 4.83 -6.63 -23.76
N ALA A 98 5.93 -6.18 -23.14
CA ALA A 98 6.79 -5.14 -23.71
C ALA A 98 7.33 -5.55 -25.10
N ILE A 99 7.83 -6.79 -25.21
CA ILE A 99 8.31 -7.35 -26.49
C ILE A 99 7.17 -7.45 -27.52
N LEU A 100 5.98 -7.88 -27.10
CA LEU A 100 4.83 -7.98 -27.99
C LEU A 100 4.38 -6.59 -28.50
N THR A 101 4.37 -5.57 -27.63
CA THR A 101 4.07 -4.19 -28.05
C THR A 101 5.11 -3.64 -29.02
N PHE A 102 6.38 -4.02 -28.90
CA PHE A 102 7.42 -3.67 -29.88
C PHE A 102 7.11 -4.24 -31.26
N PHE A 103 6.73 -5.52 -31.36
CA PHE A 103 6.38 -6.11 -32.65
C PHE A 103 5.16 -5.45 -33.31
N VAL A 104 4.15 -5.09 -32.52
CA VAL A 104 2.99 -4.34 -33.00
C VAL A 104 3.40 -2.95 -33.51
N ALA A 105 4.22 -2.23 -32.75
CA ALA A 105 4.70 -0.90 -33.14
C ALA A 105 5.67 -0.93 -34.34
N LYS A 106 6.42 -2.02 -34.52
CA LYS A 106 7.30 -2.24 -35.66
C LYS A 106 6.54 -2.57 -36.94
N ALA A 107 5.44 -3.32 -36.83
CA ALA A 107 4.59 -3.70 -37.96
C ALA A 107 3.74 -2.53 -38.50
N ASP A 108 3.50 -1.52 -37.68
CA ASP A 108 2.77 -0.32 -38.05
C ASP A 108 3.58 0.57 -39.00
N ALA A 109 2.99 0.91 -40.15
CA ALA A 109 3.65 1.70 -41.19
C ALA A 109 3.95 3.16 -40.77
N GLN A 110 3.20 3.69 -39.80
CA GLN A 110 3.35 5.05 -39.29
C GLN A 110 4.44 5.16 -38.21
N THR A 111 4.51 4.16 -37.33
CA THR A 111 5.46 4.17 -36.19
C THR A 111 6.81 3.56 -36.55
N ARG A 112 6.81 2.42 -37.28
CA ARG A 112 8.01 1.64 -37.69
C ARG A 112 9.13 1.66 -36.65
N MET A 113 8.78 1.35 -35.41
CA MET A 113 9.70 1.47 -34.28
C MET A 113 10.95 0.60 -34.50
N ASP A 114 12.12 1.22 -34.39
CA ASP A 114 13.39 0.52 -34.50
C ASP A 114 13.77 -0.15 -33.18
N GLU A 115 14.61 -1.18 -33.28
CA GLU A 115 15.03 -1.98 -32.15
C GLU A 115 15.89 -1.18 -31.15
N HIS A 116 16.71 -0.27 -31.65
CA HIS A 116 17.56 0.57 -30.80
C HIS A 116 16.71 1.49 -29.93
N THR A 117 15.72 2.17 -30.50
CA THR A 117 14.76 2.99 -29.74
C THR A 117 13.96 2.16 -28.74
N PHE A 118 13.57 0.92 -29.07
CA PHE A 118 12.92 0.03 -28.11
C PHE A 118 13.81 -0.28 -26.90
N VAL A 119 15.05 -0.71 -27.15
CA VAL A 119 16.00 -1.06 -26.10
C VAL A 119 16.32 0.16 -25.25
N ASP A 120 16.57 1.33 -25.86
CA ASP A 120 16.82 2.57 -25.14
C ASP A 120 15.63 2.99 -24.27
N THR A 121 14.40 2.86 -24.78
CA THR A 121 13.18 3.19 -24.05
C THR A 121 12.97 2.23 -22.87
N PHE A 122 13.16 0.92 -23.10
CA PHE A 122 13.03 -0.09 -22.06
C PHE A 122 14.08 0.08 -20.95
N VAL A 123 15.35 0.27 -21.33
CA VAL A 123 16.45 0.51 -20.39
C VAL A 123 16.27 1.85 -19.67
N GLY A 124 15.79 2.88 -20.36
CA GLY A 124 15.43 4.17 -19.77
C GLY A 124 14.41 4.00 -18.63
N GLY A 125 13.29 3.32 -18.92
CA GLY A 125 12.28 3.04 -17.90
C GLY A 125 12.79 2.19 -16.73
N ALA A 126 13.65 1.20 -17.00
CA ALA A 126 14.28 0.40 -15.94
C ALA A 126 15.21 1.23 -15.05
N ARG A 127 15.96 2.19 -15.63
CA ARG A 127 16.86 3.10 -14.89
C ARG A 127 16.08 4.00 -13.92
N ASP A 128 14.90 4.46 -14.31
CA ASP A 128 14.06 5.32 -13.46
C ASP A 128 13.61 4.62 -12.16
N LEU A 129 13.53 3.28 -12.17
CA LEU A 129 13.17 2.48 -11.00
C LEU A 129 14.38 1.91 -10.23
N LEU A 130 15.60 2.04 -10.75
CA LEU A 130 16.79 1.41 -10.15
C LEU A 130 17.08 1.92 -8.73
N GLY A 131 17.00 3.25 -8.52
CA GLY A 131 17.20 3.83 -7.20
C GLY A 131 16.18 3.34 -6.18
N VAL A 132 14.92 3.17 -6.60
CA VAL A 132 13.87 2.62 -5.77
C VAL A 132 14.07 1.12 -5.49
N ALA A 133 14.48 0.34 -6.48
CA ALA A 133 14.79 -1.07 -6.28
C ALA A 133 15.89 -1.29 -5.24
N LEU A 134 16.95 -0.47 -5.26
CA LEU A 134 18.02 -0.51 -4.25
C LEU A 134 17.51 -0.15 -2.85
N LEU A 135 16.70 0.91 -2.73
CA LEU A 135 16.09 1.29 -1.46
C LEU A 135 15.20 0.18 -0.89
N ILE A 136 14.35 -0.43 -1.73
CA ILE A 136 13.49 -1.56 -1.34
C ILE A 136 14.33 -2.76 -0.92
N GLY A 137 15.41 -3.08 -1.65
CA GLY A 137 16.31 -4.18 -1.32
C GLY A 137 16.97 -4.02 0.05
N VAL A 138 17.53 -2.84 0.34
CA VAL A 138 18.12 -2.52 1.65
C VAL A 138 17.08 -2.59 2.76
N ALA A 139 15.92 -1.96 2.54
CA ALA A 139 14.85 -1.93 3.52
C ALA A 139 14.30 -3.35 3.80
N ARG A 140 14.21 -4.20 2.77
CA ARG A 140 13.82 -5.61 2.92
C ARG A 140 14.86 -6.43 3.68
N GLY A 141 16.15 -6.10 3.55
CA GLY A 141 17.23 -6.74 4.31
C GLY A 141 17.05 -6.65 5.82
N ILE A 142 16.55 -5.53 6.33
CA ILE A 142 16.25 -5.35 7.77
C ILE A 142 15.23 -6.39 8.23
N VAL A 143 14.16 -6.58 7.46
CA VAL A 143 13.10 -7.57 7.75
C VAL A 143 13.66 -8.98 7.79
N VAL A 144 14.51 -9.34 6.83
CA VAL A 144 15.14 -10.66 6.74
C VAL A 144 16.02 -10.92 7.97
N ILE A 145 16.81 -9.93 8.39
CA ILE A 145 17.66 -10.05 9.60
C ILE A 145 16.81 -10.22 10.85
N MET A 146 15.70 -9.47 10.97
CA MET A 146 14.80 -9.55 12.12
C MET A 146 14.09 -10.90 12.22
N ASP A 147 13.68 -11.46 11.07
CA ASP A 147 13.06 -12.78 11.00
C ASP A 147 14.07 -13.90 11.32
N ALA A 148 15.25 -13.88 10.68
CA ALA A 148 16.32 -14.84 10.94
C ALA A 148 16.83 -14.77 12.38
N GLY A 149 16.90 -13.57 12.96
CA GLY A 149 17.35 -13.32 14.33
C GLY A 149 16.29 -13.57 15.40
N LYS A 150 15.08 -14.03 15.04
CA LYS A 150 13.96 -14.25 15.98
C LYS A 150 13.59 -12.99 16.81
N ILE A 151 13.88 -11.82 16.25
CA ILE A 151 13.61 -10.52 16.90
C ILE A 151 12.10 -10.26 16.91
N THR A 152 11.41 -10.58 15.81
CA THR A 152 9.95 -10.49 15.70
C THR A 152 9.25 -11.34 16.77
N ASP A 153 9.70 -12.59 16.96
CA ASP A 153 9.16 -13.50 17.98
C ASP A 153 9.39 -12.97 19.41
N THR A 154 10.56 -12.38 19.66
CA THR A 154 10.90 -11.76 20.96
C THR A 154 10.00 -10.55 21.26
N ILE A 155 9.76 -9.68 20.27
CA ILE A 155 8.85 -8.54 20.40
C ILE A 155 7.43 -9.04 20.70
N LEU A 156 6.97 -10.08 20.01
CA LEU A 156 5.64 -10.66 20.22
C LEU A 156 5.48 -11.23 21.63
N ASN A 157 6.49 -11.93 22.15
CA ASN A 157 6.47 -12.45 23.51
C ASN A 157 6.44 -11.32 24.56
N ALA A 158 7.20 -10.24 24.35
CA ALA A 158 7.17 -9.07 25.23
C ALA A 158 5.82 -8.34 25.21
N LEU A 159 5.18 -8.25 24.05
CA LEU A 159 3.85 -7.67 23.89
C LEU A 159 2.78 -8.50 24.61
N ALA A 160 2.85 -9.83 24.54
CA ALA A 160 1.93 -10.71 25.25
C ALA A 160 1.96 -10.48 26.77
N GLY A 161 3.13 -10.21 27.35
CA GLY A 161 3.27 -9.91 28.78
C GLY A 161 2.80 -8.52 29.20
N THR A 162 2.85 -7.53 28.30
CA THR A 162 2.45 -6.14 28.59
C THR A 162 0.95 -5.91 28.43
N LEU A 163 0.28 -6.65 27.55
CA LEU A 163 -1.15 -6.51 27.27
C LEU A 163 -2.06 -7.15 28.36
N ALA A 164 -1.51 -7.92 29.29
CA ALA A 164 -2.25 -8.53 30.39
C ALA A 164 -2.61 -7.49 31.47
N GLY A 165 -3.91 -7.30 31.73
CA GLY A 165 -4.41 -6.43 32.82
C GLY A 165 -4.84 -5.01 32.40
N PHE A 166 -4.84 -4.71 31.10
CA PHE A 166 -5.46 -3.49 30.58
C PHE A 166 -6.97 -3.66 30.41
N GLY A 167 -7.76 -2.61 30.68
CA GLY A 167 -9.17 -2.56 30.28
C GLY A 167 -9.33 -2.46 28.76
N ASP A 168 -10.55 -2.66 28.28
CA ASP A 168 -10.89 -2.88 26.86
C ASP A 168 -10.34 -1.81 25.90
N VAL A 169 -10.51 -0.53 26.26
CA VAL A 169 -10.08 0.61 25.42
C VAL A 169 -8.55 0.74 25.36
N PRO A 170 -7.81 0.77 26.48
CA PRO A 170 -6.36 0.68 26.44
C PRO A 170 -5.85 -0.56 25.70
N PHE A 171 -6.46 -1.73 25.93
CA PHE A 171 -6.05 -2.98 25.28
C PHE A 171 -6.09 -2.86 23.75
N ILE A 172 -7.22 -2.41 23.17
CA ILE A 172 -7.36 -2.36 21.71
C ILE A 172 -6.46 -1.30 21.06
N ASN A 173 -6.15 -0.21 21.76
CA ASN A 173 -5.26 0.84 21.25
C ASN A 173 -3.79 0.45 21.36
N VAL A 174 -3.38 -0.22 22.46
CA VAL A 174 -2.05 -0.80 22.56
C VAL A 174 -1.88 -1.87 21.49
N MET A 175 -2.89 -2.73 21.28
CA MET A 175 -2.93 -3.71 20.19
C MET A 175 -2.72 -3.05 18.81
N LEU A 176 -3.45 -1.97 18.51
CA LEU A 176 -3.29 -1.21 17.27
C LEU A 176 -1.86 -0.64 17.11
N ALA A 177 -1.28 -0.09 18.17
CA ALA A 177 0.07 0.47 18.17
C ALA A 177 1.13 -0.62 17.97
N SER A 178 0.98 -1.75 18.66
CA SER A 178 1.83 -2.93 18.50
C SER A 178 1.77 -3.48 17.08
N GLN A 179 0.56 -3.61 16.52
CA GLN A 179 0.37 -4.07 15.15
C GLN A 179 0.92 -3.09 14.12
N THR A 180 0.84 -1.79 14.39
CA THR A 180 1.49 -0.78 13.55
C THR A 180 2.99 -1.01 13.51
N PHE A 181 3.62 -1.13 14.68
CA PHE A 181 5.06 -1.32 14.77
C PHE A 181 5.49 -2.61 14.06
N LEU A 182 4.80 -3.71 14.33
CA LEU A 182 5.07 -4.98 13.68
C LEU A 182 4.81 -4.95 12.18
N SER A 183 3.79 -4.22 11.70
CA SER A 183 3.55 -4.07 10.27
C SER A 183 4.56 -3.18 9.57
N PHE A 184 5.20 -2.25 10.30
CA PHE A 184 6.29 -1.46 9.74
C PHE A 184 7.51 -2.36 9.49
N VAL A 185 7.76 -3.26 10.45
CA VAL A 185 8.84 -4.25 10.41
C VAL A 185 8.57 -5.39 9.43
N VAL A 186 7.34 -5.93 9.41
CA VAL A 186 6.94 -7.10 8.62
C VAL A 186 5.92 -6.64 7.57
N PRO A 187 6.35 -6.23 6.37
CA PRO A 187 5.49 -5.67 5.33
C PRO A 187 4.63 -6.72 4.61
N SER A 188 4.66 -7.99 5.04
CA SER A 188 3.76 -9.02 4.53
C SER A 188 2.49 -9.05 5.37
N SER A 189 1.35 -8.72 4.77
CA SER A 189 0.06 -8.80 5.45
C SER A 189 -0.21 -10.24 5.92
N SER A 190 -0.20 -11.21 5.01
CA SER A 190 -0.45 -12.63 5.35
C SER A 190 0.59 -13.20 6.33
N GLY A 191 1.87 -12.88 6.15
CA GLY A 191 2.93 -13.32 7.05
C GLY A 191 2.76 -12.77 8.47
N LEU A 192 2.44 -11.48 8.59
CA LEU A 192 2.17 -10.85 9.89
C LEU A 192 0.93 -11.46 10.57
N ALA A 193 -0.14 -11.78 9.82
CA ALA A 193 -1.29 -12.46 10.40
C ALA A 193 -0.94 -13.83 10.96
N VAL A 194 -0.17 -14.65 10.21
CA VAL A 194 0.25 -15.99 10.65
C VAL A 194 1.12 -15.93 11.90
N LEU A 195 2.01 -14.94 12.00
CA LEU A 195 2.91 -14.78 13.15
C LEU A 195 2.19 -14.26 14.39
N THR A 196 1.25 -13.34 14.24
CA THR A 196 0.69 -12.60 15.39
C THR A 196 -0.64 -13.16 15.91
N MET A 197 -1.50 -13.70 15.04
CA MET A 197 -2.84 -14.14 15.45
C MET A 197 -2.85 -15.29 16.46
N PRO A 198 -1.95 -16.31 16.40
CA PRO A 198 -1.91 -17.37 17.40
C PRO A 198 -1.65 -16.89 18.83
N ILE A 199 -0.98 -15.73 18.98
CA ILE A 199 -0.66 -15.13 20.28
C ILE A 199 -1.75 -14.14 20.68
N LEU A 200 -2.20 -13.30 19.74
CA LEU A 200 -3.10 -12.19 20.05
C LEU A 200 -4.56 -12.60 20.16
N ALA A 201 -4.99 -13.68 19.49
CA ALA A 201 -6.37 -14.16 19.60
C ALA A 201 -6.68 -14.76 20.99
N PRO A 202 -5.83 -15.63 21.58
CA PRO A 202 -6.01 -16.05 22.97
C PRO A 202 -5.90 -14.87 23.94
N LEU A 203 -4.97 -13.96 23.71
CA LEU A 203 -4.77 -12.78 24.55
C LEU A 203 -5.99 -11.85 24.56
N SER A 204 -6.69 -11.69 23.43
CA SER A 204 -7.93 -10.93 23.39
C SER A 204 -9.05 -11.59 24.20
N ASP A 205 -9.12 -12.93 24.21
CA ASP A 205 -10.11 -13.64 25.05
C ASP A 205 -9.82 -13.43 26.55
N PHE A 206 -8.54 -13.46 26.95
CA PHE A 206 -8.14 -13.19 28.33
C PHE A 206 -8.42 -11.75 28.76
N ALA A 207 -8.35 -10.80 27.82
CA ALA A 207 -8.64 -9.39 28.06
C ALA A 207 -10.12 -9.03 27.92
N GLY A 208 -11.02 -9.99 27.64
CA GLY A 208 -12.45 -9.74 27.43
C GLY A 208 -12.81 -9.05 26.11
N VAL A 209 -11.84 -8.83 25.21
CA VAL A 209 -12.04 -8.12 23.95
C VAL A 209 -12.30 -9.12 22.82
N GLN A 210 -13.35 -8.86 22.01
CA GLN A 210 -13.71 -9.76 20.92
C GLN A 210 -12.59 -9.91 19.88
N ARG A 211 -12.29 -11.15 19.48
CA ARG A 211 -11.24 -11.48 18.50
C ARG A 211 -11.39 -10.74 17.16
N ASP A 212 -12.62 -10.46 16.72
CA ASP A 212 -12.88 -9.75 15.46
C ASP A 212 -12.43 -8.29 15.51
N LEU A 213 -12.44 -7.68 16.70
CA LEU A 213 -11.92 -6.34 16.96
C LEU A 213 -10.39 -6.35 16.88
N THR A 214 -9.72 -7.36 17.44
CA THR A 214 -8.27 -7.58 17.30
C THR A 214 -7.86 -7.74 15.83
N VAL A 215 -8.61 -8.54 15.07
CA VAL A 215 -8.40 -8.69 13.61
C VAL A 215 -8.62 -7.37 12.87
N THR A 216 -9.58 -6.55 13.31
CA THR A 216 -9.82 -5.23 12.73
C THR A 216 -8.71 -4.24 13.04
N ALA A 217 -8.17 -4.26 14.27
CA ALA A 217 -7.01 -3.46 14.66
C ALA A 217 -5.77 -3.82 13.84
N TYR A 218 -5.48 -5.11 13.68
CA TYR A 218 -4.41 -5.60 12.81
C TYR A 218 -4.57 -5.13 11.35
N GLN A 219 -5.76 -5.33 10.75
CA GLN A 219 -5.99 -4.93 9.36
C GLN A 219 -5.86 -3.43 9.16
N SER A 220 -6.37 -2.64 10.13
CA SER A 220 -6.30 -1.18 10.08
C SER A 220 -4.87 -0.68 10.23
N ALA A 221 -4.09 -1.27 11.15
CA ALA A 221 -2.67 -0.99 11.30
C ALA A 221 -1.89 -1.31 10.02
N ASN A 222 -2.10 -2.49 9.43
CA ASN A 222 -1.40 -2.89 8.21
C ASN A 222 -1.73 -1.95 7.03
N GLY A 223 -3.01 -1.66 6.81
CA GLY A 223 -3.43 -0.72 5.77
C GLY A 223 -2.87 0.69 5.97
N TRP A 224 -2.83 1.17 7.22
CA TRP A 224 -2.28 2.49 7.56
C TRP A 224 -0.77 2.58 7.32
N VAL A 225 -0.02 1.56 7.76
CA VAL A 225 1.45 1.48 7.57
C VAL A 225 1.82 1.40 6.08
N ASN A 226 1.04 0.69 5.27
CA ASN A 226 1.27 0.58 3.84
C ASN A 226 1.20 1.93 3.10
N LEU A 227 0.72 3.02 3.72
CA LEU A 227 0.73 4.36 3.13
C LEU A 227 2.11 5.05 3.17
N PHE A 228 3.00 4.60 4.06
CA PHE A 228 4.29 5.26 4.27
C PHE A 228 5.47 4.30 4.44
N ASN A 229 5.27 2.99 4.54
CA ASN A 229 6.37 2.05 4.70
C ASN A 229 7.29 2.03 3.46
N PRO A 230 8.60 2.31 3.60
CA PRO A 230 9.54 2.34 2.47
C PRO A 230 9.84 0.95 1.89
N THR A 231 9.47 -0.13 2.58
CA THR A 231 9.56 -1.50 2.04
C THR A 231 8.38 -1.85 1.15
N PHE A 232 7.31 -1.04 1.15
CA PHE A 232 6.11 -1.32 0.38
C PHE A 232 6.29 -0.84 -1.07
N ALA A 233 6.37 -1.81 -1.99
CA ALA A 233 6.70 -1.58 -3.39
C ALA A 233 5.74 -0.62 -4.10
N VAL A 234 4.46 -0.60 -3.73
CA VAL A 234 3.46 0.28 -4.37
C VAL A 234 3.72 1.74 -4.02
N VAL A 235 4.02 2.07 -2.76
CA VAL A 235 4.36 3.44 -2.35
C VAL A 235 5.64 3.87 -3.05
N MET A 236 6.70 3.09 -2.91
CA MET A 236 7.99 3.46 -3.49
C MET A 236 7.95 3.53 -5.03
N GLY A 237 7.26 2.60 -5.68
CA GLY A 237 7.05 2.60 -7.13
C GLY A 237 6.23 3.81 -7.59
N GLY A 238 5.14 4.15 -6.89
CA GLY A 238 4.34 5.34 -7.19
C GLY A 238 5.12 6.64 -7.03
N LEU A 239 5.95 6.73 -5.98
CA LEU A 239 6.84 7.88 -5.75
C LEU A 239 7.92 8.01 -6.84
N ALA A 240 8.47 6.89 -7.31
CA ALA A 240 9.43 6.88 -8.41
C ALA A 240 8.82 7.44 -9.70
N ILE A 241 7.64 6.93 -10.07
CA ILE A 241 6.90 7.35 -11.27
C ILE A 241 6.51 8.83 -11.16
N GLY A 242 6.08 9.27 -9.98
CA GLY A 242 5.73 10.67 -9.72
C GLY A 242 6.94 11.61 -9.57
N ARG A 243 8.18 11.08 -9.61
CA ARG A 243 9.42 11.78 -9.26
C ARG A 243 9.33 12.57 -7.94
N VAL A 244 8.72 11.94 -6.94
CA VAL A 244 8.57 12.51 -5.59
C VAL A 244 9.54 11.83 -4.64
N GLY A 245 10.40 12.61 -3.99
CA GLY A 245 11.28 12.10 -2.93
C GLY A 245 10.49 11.55 -1.74
N TYR A 246 10.96 10.46 -1.13
CA TYR A 246 10.31 9.86 0.04
C TYR A 246 10.24 10.81 1.25
N ASP A 247 11.23 11.66 1.43
CA ASP A 247 11.24 12.72 2.46
C ASP A 247 10.08 13.71 2.28
N ARG A 248 9.79 14.07 1.03
CA ARG A 248 8.68 14.96 0.65
C ARG A 248 7.34 14.27 0.78
N TRP A 249 7.27 12.99 0.41
CA TRP A 249 6.08 12.17 0.63
C TRP A 249 5.72 12.09 2.10
N LEU A 250 6.68 11.81 2.98
CA LEU A 250 6.42 11.77 4.42
C LEU A 250 5.87 13.10 4.95
N ARG A 251 6.47 14.23 4.55
CA ARG A 251 5.96 15.56 4.91
C ARG A 251 4.55 15.82 4.38
N PHE A 252 4.25 15.34 3.18
CA PHE A 252 2.92 15.44 2.57
C PHE A 252 1.89 14.61 3.32
N VAL A 253 2.16 13.33 3.54
CA VAL A 253 1.19 12.35 4.04
C VAL A 253 1.04 12.40 5.56
N TRP A 254 2.01 12.91 6.31
CA TRP A 254 2.00 12.91 7.78
C TRP A 254 0.71 13.48 8.41
N PRO A 255 0.16 14.64 7.99
CA PRO A 255 -1.10 15.13 8.52
C PRO A 255 -2.27 14.16 8.27
N LEU A 256 -2.29 13.50 7.11
CA LEU A 256 -3.30 12.47 6.81
C LEU A 256 -3.09 11.24 7.70
N LEU A 257 -1.85 10.80 7.92
CA LEU A 257 -1.57 9.65 8.80
C LEU A 257 -2.12 9.88 10.20
N LEU A 258 -1.97 11.08 10.77
CA LEU A 258 -2.53 11.44 12.07
C LEU A 258 -4.06 11.42 12.06
N ILE A 259 -4.70 11.98 11.03
CA ILE A 259 -6.17 11.96 10.89
C ILE A 259 -6.68 10.51 10.85
N LEU A 260 -6.04 9.65 10.04
CA LEU A 260 -6.43 8.24 9.93
C LEU A 260 -6.20 7.49 11.24
N ALA A 261 -5.08 7.73 11.93
CA ALA A 261 -4.80 7.12 13.23
C ALA A 261 -5.87 7.48 14.26
N VAL A 262 -6.31 8.75 14.30
CA VAL A 262 -7.40 9.20 15.18
C VAL A 262 -8.72 8.53 14.81
N ILE A 263 -9.08 8.48 13.52
CA ILE A 263 -10.33 7.83 13.06
C ILE A 263 -10.33 6.34 13.46
N ILE A 264 -9.24 5.62 13.19
CA ILE A 264 -9.11 4.19 13.47
C ILE A 264 -9.16 3.95 14.99
N SER A 265 -8.36 4.68 15.76
CA SER A 265 -8.30 4.56 17.23
C SER A 265 -9.65 4.87 17.88
N ALA A 266 -10.32 5.95 17.47
CA ALA A 266 -11.63 6.31 17.99
C ALA A 266 -12.70 5.26 17.64
N ALA A 267 -12.73 4.78 16.39
CA ALA A 267 -13.69 3.76 15.96
C ALA A 267 -13.50 2.44 16.72
N LEU A 268 -12.25 2.01 16.92
CA LEU A 268 -11.92 0.81 17.71
C LEU A 268 -12.29 0.98 19.18
N SER A 269 -11.99 2.14 19.77
CA SER A 269 -12.29 2.44 21.17
C SER A 269 -13.80 2.45 21.44
N VAL A 270 -14.58 3.10 20.57
CA VAL A 270 -16.05 3.11 20.67
C VAL A 270 -16.60 1.69 20.54
N SER A 271 -16.09 0.91 19.59
CA SER A 271 -16.55 -0.47 19.43
C SER A 271 -16.16 -1.34 20.63
N ALA A 272 -14.99 -1.16 21.24
CA ALA A 272 -14.57 -1.90 22.42
C ALA A 272 -15.56 -1.67 23.59
N VAL A 273 -15.91 -0.41 23.86
CA VAL A 273 -16.89 -0.07 24.91
C VAL A 273 -18.28 -0.63 24.61
N MET A 274 -18.71 -0.58 23.35
CA MET A 274 -20.03 -1.12 22.96
C MET A 274 -20.09 -2.64 23.04
N SER A 275 -18.95 -3.33 22.87
CA SER A 275 -18.83 -4.78 22.99
C SER A 275 -18.89 -5.28 24.44
N ASP A 276 -18.60 -4.42 25.41
CA ASP A 276 -18.67 -4.66 26.86
C ASP A 276 -20.10 -4.44 27.42
N ALA A 277 -21.06 -4.03 26.59
CA ALA A 277 -22.47 -4.02 26.98
C ALA A 277 -22.93 -5.48 27.20
N PRO A 278 -23.50 -5.82 28.37
CA PRO A 278 -23.79 -7.20 28.73
C PRO A 278 -24.66 -7.85 27.66
N SER A 279 -24.10 -8.85 26.98
CA SER A 279 -24.86 -9.77 26.15
C SER A 279 -25.96 -10.36 27.03
N THR A 280 -27.21 -10.13 26.69
CA THR A 280 -28.39 -10.69 27.36
C THR A 280 -28.57 -12.18 27.13
N SER A 281 -27.51 -12.90 26.79
CA SER A 281 -27.51 -14.35 26.66
C SER A 281 -27.13 -14.98 28.01
N PRO A 282 -28.02 -15.77 28.63
CA PRO A 282 -27.72 -16.46 29.89
C PRO A 282 -26.49 -17.36 29.71
N PRO A 283 -25.68 -17.54 30.77
CA PRO A 283 -24.53 -18.45 30.73
C PRO A 283 -25.01 -19.85 30.33
N ALA A 284 -24.29 -20.49 29.41
CA ALA A 284 -24.57 -21.81 28.85
C ALA A 284 -24.64 -22.96 29.90
N ALA A 285 -24.46 -22.65 31.19
CA ALA A 285 -24.66 -23.57 32.31
C ALA A 285 -26.14 -23.84 32.64
N GLU A 286 -27.10 -23.07 32.11
CA GLU A 286 -28.54 -23.27 32.38
C GLU A 286 -29.27 -24.12 31.33
N LEU A 287 -28.59 -24.60 30.28
CA LEU A 287 -29.18 -25.51 29.26
C LEU A 287 -28.84 -26.99 29.51
N ALA A 288 -28.30 -27.31 30.69
CA ALA A 288 -27.89 -28.67 31.06
C ALA A 288 -28.63 -29.25 32.28
N ASN A 289 -29.81 -28.71 32.62
CA ASN A 289 -30.74 -29.33 33.57
C ASN A 289 -32.12 -29.53 32.92
#